data_AF-A0A8H5LAV9-F1
#
_entry.id   AF-A0A8H5LAV9-F1
#
_cell.length_a   1.000
_cell.length_b   1.000
_cell.length_c   1.000
_cell.angle_alpha   90.00
_cell.angle_beta   90.00
_cell.angle_gamma   90.00
#
_symmetry.space_group_name_H-M   'P 1'
#
loop_
_entity.id
_entity.type
_entity.pdbx_description
1 polymer ?
#
loop_
_entity_poly.entity_id
_entity_poly.type
_entity_poly.pdbx_seq_one_letter_code
_entity_poly.pdbx_strand_id
1 'polypeptide(L)'
;MENQYSISVQSLNAFGSSRVHVGNSYNVTHYHHQKSEQDGSKTYLDTLRSTDPRHDKARIEQTNGGLLKDSYVWILESAEFINWRDKSKGGRLLWIRGDPGKGKTMLLSGLINELQPSTKLENPRNRNAISYFFCQATNSGLNNYTAILKGLIYLLVIQHPSLVVHLDDKHDQDHWNSQVSLESIFRRMLDDPGLGEVYLLVDALNECVEDLPLLLGLITNVIESRTLFGTL
;
A
#
# COMPACT_ATOMS: atom_id res chain seq x y z
N MET A 1 -6.74 24.54 -37.52
CA MET A 1 -5.34 24.08 -37.43
C MET A 1 -5.17 23.44 -36.06
N GLU A 2 -5.43 22.14 -35.96
CA GLU A 2 -5.24 21.35 -34.74
C GLU A 2 -4.08 20.38 -35.00
N ASN A 3 -2.99 20.51 -34.26
CA ASN A 3 -1.88 19.57 -34.27
C ASN A 3 -2.17 18.46 -33.26
N GLN A 4 -2.58 17.29 -33.74
CA GLN A 4 -2.52 16.03 -32.99
C GLN A 4 -1.07 15.53 -33.01
N TYR A 5 -0.38 15.59 -31.87
CA TYR A 5 0.86 14.86 -31.68
C TYR A 5 0.54 13.37 -31.55
N SER A 6 0.70 12.62 -32.63
CA SER A 6 0.70 11.16 -32.63
C SER A 6 2.06 10.68 -32.09
N ILE A 7 2.04 9.98 -30.95
CA ILE A 7 3.22 9.29 -30.42
C ILE A 7 3.31 7.94 -31.16
N SER A 8 4.33 7.77 -32.00
CA SER A 8 4.62 6.48 -32.63
C SER A 8 5.55 5.65 -31.72
N VAL A 9 5.12 4.45 -31.36
CA VAL A 9 5.98 3.48 -30.66
C VAL A 9 6.68 2.64 -31.72
N GLN A 10 8.01 2.76 -31.81
CA GLN A 10 8.78 2.16 -32.91
C GLN A 10 9.10 0.67 -32.74
N SER A 11 8.96 0.06 -31.55
CA SER A 11 8.90 -1.40 -31.39
C SER A 11 8.49 -1.82 -29.97
N LEU A 12 7.80 -2.94 -29.84
CA LEU A 12 7.48 -3.65 -28.60
C LEU A 12 7.88 -5.11 -28.79
N ASN A 13 8.91 -5.58 -28.09
CA ASN A 13 9.34 -6.98 -28.13
C ASN A 13 8.82 -7.71 -26.88
N ALA A 14 8.13 -8.82 -27.09
CA ALA A 14 7.67 -9.72 -26.02
C ALA A 14 8.32 -11.09 -26.20
N PHE A 15 8.85 -11.66 -25.11
CA PHE A 15 9.45 -13.00 -25.09
C PHE A 15 8.56 -13.98 -24.31
N GLY A 16 8.64 -15.27 -24.68
CA GLY A 16 7.86 -16.36 -24.06
C GLY A 16 6.38 -16.34 -24.45
N SER A 17 5.51 -16.86 -23.59
CA SER A 17 4.05 -16.97 -23.81
C SER A 17 3.28 -15.64 -23.66
N SER A 18 3.96 -14.51 -23.85
CA SER A 18 3.44 -13.18 -23.57
C SER A 18 2.53 -12.68 -24.70
N ARG A 19 1.37 -12.09 -24.36
CA ARG A 19 0.47 -11.41 -25.32
C ARG A 19 0.49 -9.91 -25.04
N VAL A 20 0.78 -9.10 -26.06
CA VAL A 20 0.78 -7.62 -25.98
C VAL A 20 -0.48 -7.10 -26.66
N HIS A 21 -1.19 -6.19 -26.00
CA HIS A 21 -2.34 -5.47 -26.57
C HIS A 21 -2.09 -3.96 -26.42
N VAL A 22 -2.30 -3.20 -27.49
CA VAL A 22 -2.15 -1.74 -27.51
C VAL A 22 -3.40 -1.15 -28.19
N GLY A 23 -4.17 -0.34 -27.44
CA GLY A 23 -5.33 0.42 -27.94
C GLY A 23 -6.61 0.16 -27.14
N ASN A 24 -7.39 1.23 -26.89
CA ASN A 24 -8.66 1.16 -26.15
C ASN A 24 -9.67 0.25 -26.84
N SER A 25 -10.19 -0.76 -26.13
CA SER A 25 -11.36 -1.52 -26.55
C SER A 25 -12.22 -1.85 -25.34
N TYR A 26 -13.30 -1.07 -25.18
CA TYR A 26 -14.43 -1.42 -24.33
C TYR A 26 -15.22 -2.52 -25.04
N ASN A 27 -15.28 -3.71 -24.45
CA ASN A 27 -16.30 -4.70 -24.77
C ASN A 27 -16.82 -5.27 -23.45
N VAL A 28 -17.98 -4.77 -23.02
CA VAL A 28 -18.78 -5.38 -21.96
C VAL A 28 -19.67 -6.43 -22.61
N THR A 29 -19.30 -7.70 -22.47
CA THR A 29 -20.20 -8.83 -22.73
C THR A 29 -20.70 -9.36 -21.40
N HIS A 30 -21.99 -9.13 -21.12
CA HIS A 30 -22.67 -9.71 -19.98
C HIS A 30 -22.88 -11.22 -20.19
N TYR A 31 -22.10 -12.04 -19.48
CA TYR A 31 -22.42 -13.45 -19.26
C TYR A 31 -22.79 -13.64 -17.80
N HIS A 32 -24.05 -13.98 -17.55
CA HIS A 32 -24.50 -14.46 -16.24
C HIS A 32 -23.85 -15.81 -15.96
N HIS A 33 -22.84 -15.82 -15.10
CA HIS A 33 -22.26 -17.04 -14.55
C HIS A 33 -22.33 -16.99 -13.02
N GLN A 34 -22.73 -18.11 -12.42
CA GLN A 34 -22.87 -18.28 -10.98
C GLN A 34 -21.49 -18.01 -10.32
N LYS A 35 -21.42 -16.98 -9.46
CA LYS A 35 -20.19 -16.53 -8.80
C LYS A 35 -19.60 -17.64 -7.92
N SER A 36 -18.40 -18.08 -8.26
CA SER A 36 -17.53 -18.83 -7.35
C SER A 36 -16.81 -17.86 -6.39
N GLU A 37 -16.44 -18.29 -5.19
CA GLU A 37 -15.74 -17.45 -4.20
C GLU A 37 -14.40 -16.87 -4.72
N GLN A 38 -13.75 -17.55 -5.68
CA GLN A 38 -12.55 -17.03 -6.37
C GLN A 38 -12.84 -15.80 -7.24
N ASP A 39 -14.06 -15.68 -7.78
CA ASP A 39 -14.49 -14.57 -8.64
C ASP A 39 -14.78 -13.29 -7.83
N GLY A 40 -15.27 -13.46 -6.59
CA GLY A 40 -15.49 -12.36 -5.64
C GLY A 40 -14.19 -11.70 -5.22
N SER A 41 -13.18 -12.47 -4.80
CA SER A 41 -11.87 -11.94 -4.36
C SER A 41 -11.17 -11.12 -5.43
N LYS A 42 -11.28 -11.53 -6.70
CA LYS A 42 -10.66 -10.81 -7.83
C LYS A 42 -11.33 -9.45 -8.04
N THR A 43 -12.66 -9.41 -7.92
CA THR A 43 -13.46 -8.18 -8.03
C THR A 43 -13.09 -7.15 -6.94
N TYR A 44 -12.88 -7.59 -5.70
CA TYR A 44 -12.46 -6.70 -4.61
C TYR A 44 -11.05 -6.16 -4.81
N LEU A 45 -10.10 -7.01 -5.22
CA LEU A 45 -8.73 -6.57 -5.49
C LEU A 45 -8.68 -5.55 -6.63
N ASP A 46 -9.46 -5.73 -7.68
CA ASP A 46 -9.58 -4.75 -8.77
C ASP A 46 -10.18 -3.43 -8.28
N THR A 47 -11.14 -3.47 -7.34
CA THR A 47 -11.77 -2.28 -6.74
C THR A 47 -10.83 -1.51 -5.79
N LEU A 48 -9.99 -2.23 -5.06
CA LEU A 48 -8.98 -1.65 -4.17
C LEU A 48 -7.80 -1.05 -4.96
N ARG A 49 -7.55 -1.54 -6.18
CA ARG A 49 -6.34 -1.21 -6.91
C ARG A 49 -6.45 0.13 -7.67
N SER A 50 -6.26 1.23 -6.94
CA SER A 50 -5.93 2.53 -7.58
C SER A 50 -4.52 2.51 -8.19
N THR A 51 -3.61 1.77 -7.56
CA THR A 51 -2.26 1.46 -8.04
C THR A 51 -1.78 0.17 -7.38
N ASP A 52 -0.62 -0.37 -7.80
CA ASP A 52 0.10 -1.39 -7.04
C ASP A 52 1.34 -0.75 -6.41
N PRO A 53 1.40 -0.59 -5.08
CA PRO A 53 2.52 0.11 -4.45
C PRO A 53 3.89 -0.53 -4.74
N ARG A 54 3.95 -1.83 -5.07
CA ARG A 54 5.20 -2.50 -5.49
C ARG A 54 5.69 -1.97 -6.83
N HIS A 55 4.79 -1.72 -7.76
CA HIS A 55 5.13 -1.09 -9.05
C HIS A 55 5.50 0.37 -8.87
N ASP A 56 4.83 1.10 -7.97
CA ASP A 56 5.21 2.47 -7.64
C ASP A 56 6.63 2.54 -7.07
N LYS A 57 6.96 1.67 -6.10
CA LYS A 57 8.32 1.57 -5.55
C LYS A 57 9.35 1.33 -6.65
N ALA A 58 9.12 0.32 -7.50
CA ALA A 58 10.05 -0.02 -8.58
C ALA A 58 10.23 1.15 -9.59
N ARG A 59 9.15 1.83 -9.96
CA ARG A 59 9.17 3.01 -10.83
C ARG A 59 9.93 4.16 -10.16
N ILE A 60 9.65 4.45 -8.88
CA ILE A 60 10.32 5.49 -8.12
C ILE A 60 11.83 5.23 -8.08
N GLU A 61 12.25 4.02 -7.73
CA GLU A 61 13.67 3.65 -7.72
C GLU A 61 14.31 3.83 -9.09
N GLN A 62 13.66 3.34 -10.15
CA GLN A 62 14.18 3.46 -11.51
C GLN A 62 14.32 4.93 -11.95
N THR A 63 13.30 5.76 -11.71
CA THR A 63 13.31 7.18 -12.09
C THR A 63 14.32 8.02 -11.31
N ASN A 64 14.74 7.57 -10.13
CA ASN A 64 15.74 8.25 -9.30
C ASN A 64 17.16 7.68 -9.45
N GLY A 65 17.43 6.88 -10.49
CA GLY A 65 18.76 6.34 -10.76
C GLY A 65 19.12 5.09 -9.95
N GLY A 66 18.13 4.43 -9.36
CA GLY A 66 18.29 3.24 -8.52
C GLY A 66 18.39 3.56 -7.03
N LEU A 67 18.34 2.52 -6.21
CA LEU A 67 18.47 2.62 -4.76
C LEU A 67 19.91 2.37 -4.33
N LEU A 68 20.52 3.36 -3.66
CA LEU A 68 21.86 3.24 -3.10
C LEU A 68 21.79 2.86 -1.62
N LYS A 69 22.32 1.71 -1.22
CA LYS A 69 22.30 1.23 0.17
C LYS A 69 22.93 2.22 1.15
N ASP A 70 24.07 2.80 0.77
CA ASP A 70 24.81 3.74 1.60
C ASP A 70 24.02 5.02 1.92
N SER A 71 22.97 5.34 1.16
CA SER A 71 22.12 6.52 1.40
C SER A 71 21.15 6.37 2.58
N TYR A 72 20.85 5.13 3.02
CA TYR A 72 19.91 4.88 4.11
C TYR A 72 20.46 3.98 5.22
N VAL A 73 21.61 3.32 5.05
CA VAL A 73 22.13 2.37 6.06
C VAL A 73 22.28 3.01 7.46
N TRP A 74 22.61 4.30 7.52
CA TRP A 74 22.76 5.04 8.78
C TRP A 74 21.51 4.99 9.66
N ILE A 75 20.30 4.91 9.08
CA ILE A 75 19.07 4.88 9.88
C ILE A 75 18.84 3.50 10.51
N LEU A 76 19.42 2.43 9.95
CA LEU A 76 19.23 1.06 10.47
C LEU A 76 19.89 0.86 11.84
N GLU A 77 20.89 1.69 12.14
CA GLU A 77 21.63 1.69 13.40
C GLU A 77 21.11 2.76 14.38
N SER A 78 20.13 3.58 13.99
CA SER A 78 19.59 4.60 14.87
C SER A 78 18.74 3.99 15.99
N ALA A 79 18.82 4.58 17.18
CA ALA A 79 18.03 4.12 18.32
C ALA A 79 16.52 4.27 18.04
N GLU A 80 16.13 5.30 17.31
CA GLU A 80 14.75 5.58 16.92
C GLU A 80 14.19 4.48 16.02
N PHE A 81 14.96 4.05 15.00
CA PHE A 81 14.55 2.99 14.10
C PHE A 81 14.51 1.63 14.81
N ILE A 82 15.54 1.30 15.59
CA ILE A 82 15.61 0.05 16.34
C ILE A 82 14.44 -0.04 17.33
N ASN A 83 14.15 1.03 18.07
CA ASN A 83 13.03 1.05 19.01
C ASN A 83 11.68 0.89 18.29
N TRP A 84 11.51 1.55 17.13
CA TRP A 84 10.31 1.42 16.31
C TRP A 84 10.12 0.00 15.74
N ARG A 85 11.20 -0.63 15.27
CA ARG A 85 11.18 -1.98 14.67
C ARG A 85 11.00 -3.08 15.72
N ASP A 86 11.72 -3.00 16.84
CA ASP A 86 11.88 -4.13 17.78
C ASP A 86 10.98 -4.05 19.02
N LYS A 87 10.07 -3.07 19.10
CA LYS A 87 9.03 -2.93 20.15
C LYS A 87 9.55 -2.85 21.59
N SER A 88 10.54 -1.99 21.85
CA SER A 88 10.95 -1.66 23.21
C SER A 88 10.05 -0.55 23.80
N LYS A 89 8.92 -0.94 24.42
CA LYS A 89 8.21 -0.14 25.44
C LYS A 89 7.82 1.32 25.08
N GLY A 90 7.31 1.61 23.88
CA GLY A 90 6.54 2.84 23.66
C GLY A 90 6.63 3.53 22.30
N GLY A 91 7.55 3.13 21.41
CA GLY A 91 7.65 3.72 20.07
C GLY A 91 7.05 2.83 18.99
N ARG A 92 5.79 3.05 18.59
CA ARG A 92 5.20 2.38 17.39
C ARG A 92 5.04 3.33 16.20
N LEU A 93 5.48 4.57 16.36
CA LEU A 93 5.48 5.60 15.32
C LEU A 93 6.90 6.13 15.15
N LEU A 94 7.41 6.07 13.92
CA LEU A 94 8.65 6.72 13.51
C LEU A 94 8.31 7.77 12.47
N TRP A 95 8.57 9.04 12.79
CA TRP A 95 8.31 10.14 11.89
C TRP A 95 9.62 10.71 11.31
N ILE A 96 9.83 10.52 10.01
CA ILE A 96 11.04 10.96 9.31
C ILE A 96 10.79 12.33 8.67
N ARG A 97 11.46 13.37 9.18
CA ARG A 97 11.42 14.75 8.62
C ARG A 97 12.73 15.08 7.93
N GLY A 98 12.62 15.91 6.91
CA GLY A 98 13.77 16.47 6.22
C GLY A 98 13.31 17.37 5.08
N ASP A 99 14.19 18.25 4.63
CA ASP A 99 13.86 19.19 3.56
C ASP A 99 13.50 18.50 2.25
N PRO A 100 12.75 19.16 1.35
CA PRO A 100 12.57 18.69 -0.02
C PRO A 100 13.91 18.33 -0.68
N GLY A 101 13.92 17.24 -1.46
CA GLY A 101 15.12 16.79 -2.18
C GLY A 101 16.19 16.07 -1.34
N LYS A 102 15.98 15.83 -0.04
CA LYS A 102 16.94 15.11 0.83
C LYS A 102 16.87 13.58 0.76
N GLY A 103 16.20 13.01 -0.24
CA GLY A 103 16.17 11.56 -0.46
C GLY A 103 15.24 10.76 0.47
N LYS A 104 14.27 11.40 1.15
CA LYS A 104 13.33 10.72 2.07
C LYS A 104 12.59 9.55 1.45
N THR A 105 12.06 9.73 0.23
CA THR A 105 11.38 8.67 -0.52
C THR A 105 12.30 7.47 -0.78
N MET A 106 13.56 7.72 -1.16
CA MET A 106 14.56 6.67 -1.37
C MET A 106 14.94 5.99 -0.06
N LEU A 107 15.03 6.74 1.03
CA LEU A 107 15.24 6.20 2.37
C LEU A 107 14.09 5.25 2.75
N LEU A 108 12.83 5.65 2.57
CA LEU A 108 11.68 4.80 2.83
C LEU A 108 11.70 3.55 1.94
N SER A 109 12.08 3.68 0.66
CA SER A 109 12.27 2.53 -0.23
C SER A 109 13.33 1.54 0.28
N GLY A 110 14.45 2.07 0.82
CA GLY A 110 15.47 1.27 1.49
C GLY A 110 14.96 0.55 2.73
N LEU A 111 14.20 1.24 3.58
CA LEU A 111 13.58 0.61 4.76
C LEU A 111 12.61 -0.52 4.37
N ILE A 112 11.85 -0.36 3.28
CA ILE A 112 10.99 -1.43 2.76
C ILE A 112 11.84 -2.68 2.44
N ASN A 113 12.96 -2.52 1.73
CA ASN A 113 13.83 -3.65 1.38
C ASN A 113 14.42 -4.36 2.62
N GLU A 114 14.74 -3.62 3.67
CA GLU A 114 15.32 -4.19 4.90
C GLU A 114 14.27 -4.91 5.76
N LEU A 115 13.00 -4.46 5.70
CA LEU A 115 11.90 -5.06 6.47
C LEU A 115 11.25 -6.25 5.74
N GLN A 116 11.16 -6.20 4.41
CA GLN A 116 10.49 -7.20 3.56
C GLN A 116 10.87 -8.66 3.85
N PRO A 117 12.16 -9.03 4.04
CA PRO A 117 12.56 -10.41 4.33
C PRO A 117 11.92 -10.99 5.60
N SER A 118 11.57 -10.12 6.55
CA SER A 118 10.92 -10.48 7.82
C SER A 118 9.38 -10.52 7.73
N THR A 119 8.82 -10.51 6.52
CA THR A 119 7.37 -10.49 6.28
C THR A 119 6.93 -11.53 5.27
N LYS A 120 5.62 -11.73 5.18
CA LYS A 120 5.00 -12.69 4.26
C LYS A 120 5.15 -12.33 2.79
N LEU A 121 5.50 -11.07 2.48
CA LEU A 121 5.74 -10.61 1.11
C LEU A 121 6.93 -11.32 0.46
N GLU A 122 7.99 -11.63 1.22
CA GLU A 122 9.17 -12.36 0.72
C GLU A 122 9.37 -13.72 1.38
N ASN A 123 8.82 -13.94 2.59
CA ASN A 123 8.92 -15.20 3.30
C ASN A 123 7.52 -15.77 3.61
N PRO A 124 6.99 -16.70 2.78
CA PRO A 124 5.64 -17.24 2.92
C PRO A 124 5.34 -17.93 4.27
N ARG A 125 6.38 -18.30 5.03
CA ARG A 125 6.24 -18.91 6.37
C ARG A 125 6.05 -17.89 7.47
N ASN A 126 6.31 -16.61 7.20
CA ASN A 126 6.14 -15.55 8.17
C ASN A 126 4.66 -15.15 8.31
N ARG A 127 4.29 -14.66 9.48
CA ARG A 127 2.95 -14.12 9.78
C ARG A 127 2.90 -12.60 9.74
N ASN A 128 4.05 -11.95 9.78
CA ASN A 128 4.15 -10.50 9.73
C ASN A 128 3.89 -9.99 8.30
N ALA A 129 3.37 -8.78 8.19
CA ALA A 129 3.11 -8.12 6.92
C ALA A 129 3.81 -6.76 6.85
N ILE A 130 4.07 -6.30 5.63
CA ILE A 130 4.49 -4.92 5.37
C ILE A 130 3.54 -4.29 4.37
N SER A 131 2.99 -3.13 4.71
CA SER A 131 2.12 -2.39 3.80
C SER A 131 2.60 -0.96 3.67
N TYR A 132 2.61 -0.46 2.45
CA TYR A 132 3.16 0.86 2.17
C TYR A 132 2.46 1.58 1.03
N PHE A 133 2.56 2.90 1.03
CA PHE A 133 1.94 3.76 0.04
C PHE A 133 2.84 4.97 -0.25
N PHE A 134 2.92 5.37 -1.52
CA PHE A 134 3.65 6.57 -1.95
C PHE A 134 2.64 7.62 -2.40
N CYS A 135 2.47 8.68 -1.60
CA CYS A 135 1.64 9.81 -2.02
C CYS A 135 2.26 10.48 -3.24
N GLN A 136 1.43 10.96 -4.16
CA GLN A 136 1.88 11.65 -5.37
C GLN A 136 1.08 12.94 -5.55
N ALA A 137 1.65 14.08 -5.15
CA ALA A 137 0.99 15.39 -5.23
C ALA A 137 0.40 15.72 -6.60
N THR A 138 1.03 15.24 -7.69
CA THR A 138 0.59 15.49 -9.07
C THR A 138 -0.51 14.55 -9.56
N ASN A 139 -0.93 13.57 -8.75
CA ASN A 139 -1.97 12.61 -9.08
C ASN A 139 -3.08 12.65 -8.02
N SER A 140 -4.21 13.26 -8.37
CA SER A 140 -5.37 13.39 -7.47
C SER A 140 -5.97 12.04 -7.04
N GLY A 141 -5.69 10.97 -7.77
CA GLY A 141 -6.07 9.61 -7.40
C GLY A 141 -5.16 8.96 -6.36
N LEU A 142 -4.03 9.57 -6.02
CA LEU A 142 -2.99 9.01 -5.13
C LEU A 142 -2.50 10.00 -4.06
N ASN A 143 -3.29 11.03 -3.75
CA ASN A 143 -2.95 12.07 -2.78
C ASN A 143 -4.07 12.33 -1.77
N ASN A 144 -4.93 11.33 -1.52
CA ASN A 144 -6.08 11.45 -0.62
C ASN A 144 -6.17 10.23 0.31
N TYR A 145 -6.91 10.41 1.41
CA TYR A 145 -7.15 9.40 2.45
C TYR A 145 -7.61 8.05 1.88
N THR A 146 -8.59 8.07 0.99
CA THR A 146 -9.20 6.87 0.39
C THR A 146 -8.17 6.06 -0.40
N ALA A 147 -7.36 6.73 -1.21
CA ALA A 147 -6.31 6.09 -2.00
C ALA A 147 -5.24 5.43 -1.11
N ILE A 148 -4.83 6.12 -0.05
CA ILE A 148 -3.85 5.60 0.92
C ILE A 148 -4.40 4.32 1.57
N LEU A 149 -5.62 4.35 2.12
CA LEU A 149 -6.20 3.17 2.74
C LEU A 149 -6.43 2.02 1.77
N LYS A 150 -6.94 2.29 0.58
CA LYS A 150 -7.11 1.26 -0.46
C LYS A 150 -5.79 0.58 -0.80
N GLY A 151 -4.72 1.35 -0.98
CA GLY A 151 -3.39 0.81 -1.25
C GLY A 151 -2.83 -0.01 -0.09
N LEU A 152 -3.02 0.47 1.14
CA LEU A 152 -2.58 -0.25 2.34
C LEU A 152 -3.34 -1.58 2.53
N ILE A 153 -4.67 -1.56 2.38
CA ILE A 153 -5.53 -2.75 2.43
C ILE A 153 -5.14 -3.74 1.32
N TYR A 154 -4.97 -3.25 0.09
CA TYR A 154 -4.59 -4.07 -1.05
C TYR A 154 -3.33 -4.90 -0.77
N LEU A 155 -2.26 -4.27 -0.27
CA LEU A 155 -1.02 -4.98 0.04
C LEU A 155 -1.14 -5.98 1.20
N LEU A 156 -2.00 -5.70 2.19
CA LEU A 156 -2.28 -6.66 3.26
C LEU A 156 -2.97 -7.92 2.69
N VAL A 157 -3.97 -7.74 1.83
CA VAL A 157 -4.70 -8.85 1.20
C VAL A 157 -3.79 -9.67 0.28
N ILE A 158 -2.89 -9.03 -0.47
CA ILE A 158 -1.90 -9.73 -1.31
C ILE A 158 -1.02 -10.66 -0.48
N GLN A 159 -0.58 -10.24 0.71
CA GLN A 159 0.23 -11.08 1.60
C GLN A 159 -0.60 -12.12 2.37
N HIS A 160 -1.80 -11.75 2.79
CA HIS A 160 -2.71 -12.59 3.56
C HIS A 160 -4.08 -12.67 2.87
N PRO A 161 -4.24 -13.58 1.89
CA PRO A 161 -5.50 -13.73 1.16
C PRO A 161 -6.70 -14.08 2.06
N SER A 162 -6.48 -14.65 3.25
CA SER A 162 -7.54 -14.89 4.23
C SER A 162 -8.24 -13.61 4.69
N LEU A 163 -7.58 -12.45 4.58
CA LEU A 163 -8.15 -11.15 4.96
C LEU A 163 -9.28 -10.70 4.03
N VAL A 164 -9.47 -11.34 2.86
CA VAL A 164 -10.60 -11.05 1.95
C VAL A 164 -11.95 -11.17 2.65
N VAL A 165 -12.06 -12.00 3.69
CA VAL A 165 -13.30 -12.11 4.49
C VAL A 165 -13.73 -10.77 5.11
N HIS A 166 -12.78 -9.86 5.37
CA HIS A 166 -13.08 -8.53 5.92
C HIS A 166 -13.55 -7.53 4.86
N LEU A 167 -13.36 -7.85 3.56
CA LEU A 167 -13.76 -7.01 2.43
C LEU A 167 -15.24 -7.18 2.07
N ASP A 168 -15.86 -8.30 2.43
CA ASP A 168 -17.27 -8.56 2.08
C ASP A 168 -18.20 -7.88 3.08
N ASP A 169 -18.66 -6.67 2.75
CA ASP A 169 -19.85 -6.10 3.35
C ASP A 169 -21.01 -6.24 2.36
N LYS A 170 -21.89 -7.20 2.63
CA LYS A 170 -22.96 -7.64 1.71
C LYS A 170 -24.04 -6.57 1.47
N HIS A 171 -23.94 -5.38 2.05
CA HIS A 171 -25.03 -4.41 2.14
C HIS A 171 -24.77 -3.02 1.57
N ASP A 172 -23.59 -2.72 1.01
CA ASP A 172 -23.32 -1.36 0.54
C ASP A 172 -22.45 -1.32 -0.74
N GLN A 173 -23.00 -0.77 -1.83
CA GLN A 173 -22.27 -0.61 -3.10
C GLN A 173 -21.28 0.58 -3.05
N ASP A 174 -21.44 1.51 -2.11
CA ASP A 174 -20.53 2.65 -1.90
C ASP A 174 -19.47 2.38 -0.82
N HIS A 175 -19.41 1.14 -0.29
CA HIS A 175 -18.50 0.69 0.76
C HIS A 175 -17.02 1.02 0.49
N TRP A 176 -16.60 0.98 -0.77
CA TRP A 176 -15.20 1.23 -1.17
C TRP A 176 -14.86 2.72 -1.30
N ASN A 177 -15.84 3.61 -1.34
CA ASN A 177 -15.62 5.06 -1.45
C ASN A 177 -16.00 5.79 -0.15
N SER A 178 -16.59 5.08 0.82
CA SER A 178 -16.85 5.57 2.16
C SER A 178 -15.60 5.46 3.05
N GLN A 179 -15.16 6.60 3.60
CA GLN A 179 -14.04 6.67 4.54
C GLN A 179 -14.26 5.81 5.79
N VAL A 180 -15.48 5.87 6.34
CA VAL A 180 -15.87 5.12 7.54
C VAL A 180 -15.80 3.61 7.29
N SER A 181 -16.23 3.18 6.11
CA SER A 181 -16.20 1.77 5.72
C SER A 181 -14.77 1.27 5.54
N LEU A 182 -13.92 2.01 4.83
CA LEU A 182 -12.50 1.66 4.65
C LEU A 182 -11.73 1.62 5.97
N GLU A 183 -12.00 2.56 6.87
CA GLU A 183 -11.42 2.57 8.21
C GLU A 183 -11.81 1.30 8.99
N SER A 184 -13.10 0.95 8.98
CA SER A 184 -13.62 -0.25 9.65
C SER A 184 -13.00 -1.53 9.09
N ILE A 185 -12.90 -1.66 7.76
CA ILE A 185 -12.21 -2.78 7.10
C ILE A 185 -10.76 -2.86 7.58
N PHE A 186 -10.03 -1.74 7.50
CA PHE A 186 -8.62 -1.70 7.83
C PHE A 186 -8.37 -2.11 9.28
N ARG A 187 -9.19 -1.60 10.22
CA ARG A 187 -9.12 -2.00 11.64
C ARG A 187 -9.41 -3.50 11.83
N ARG A 188 -10.49 -4.03 11.23
CA ARG A 188 -10.82 -5.45 11.33
C ARG A 188 -9.70 -6.36 10.78
N MET A 189 -9.04 -5.94 9.69
CA MET A 189 -7.88 -6.66 9.17
C MET A 189 -6.69 -6.61 10.12
N LEU A 190 -6.41 -5.46 10.71
CA LEU A 190 -5.34 -5.31 11.70
C LEU A 190 -5.64 -6.08 12.98
N ASP A 191 -6.90 -6.30 13.34
CA ASP A 191 -7.26 -7.09 14.52
C ASP A 191 -7.41 -8.59 14.22
N ASP A 192 -7.20 -9.02 12.97
CA ASP A 192 -7.31 -10.42 12.57
C ASP A 192 -6.26 -11.29 13.29
N PRO A 193 -6.70 -12.37 13.98
CA PRO A 193 -5.80 -13.20 14.79
C PRO A 193 -4.80 -14.00 13.94
N GLY A 194 -5.04 -14.15 12.63
CA GLY A 194 -4.13 -14.75 11.66
C GLY A 194 -2.99 -13.83 11.25
N LEU A 195 -3.17 -12.51 11.36
CA LEU A 195 -2.20 -11.50 11.00
C LEU A 195 -1.19 -11.26 12.15
N GLY A 196 0.09 -11.25 11.82
CA GLY A 196 1.16 -10.97 12.77
C GLY A 196 1.37 -9.48 13.01
N GLU A 197 2.64 -9.10 13.19
CA GLU A 197 3.03 -7.70 13.19
C GLU A 197 2.91 -7.09 11.80
N VAL A 198 2.49 -5.82 11.74
CA VAL A 198 2.33 -5.09 10.49
C VAL A 198 3.22 -3.86 10.52
N TYR A 199 4.13 -3.76 9.57
CA TYR A 199 4.87 -2.53 9.30
C TYR A 199 4.06 -1.67 8.32
N LEU A 200 3.70 -0.46 8.73
CA LEU A 200 3.00 0.51 7.89
C LEU A 200 3.94 1.65 7.52
N LEU A 201 4.16 1.90 6.22
CA LEU A 201 5.05 2.97 5.74
C LEU A 201 4.32 3.84 4.71
N VAL A 202 4.17 5.13 4.99
CA VAL A 202 3.54 6.07 4.05
C VAL A 202 4.53 7.18 3.71
N ASP A 203 4.93 7.25 2.44
CA ASP A 203 5.81 8.32 1.95
C ASP A 203 5.01 9.59 1.65
N ALA A 204 5.66 10.73 1.84
CA ALA A 204 5.14 12.06 1.51
C ALA A 204 3.72 12.31 2.06
N LEU A 205 3.45 11.89 3.32
CA LEU A 205 2.13 12.03 3.96
C LEU A 205 1.58 13.47 3.94
N ASN A 206 2.47 14.47 3.92
CA ASN A 206 2.12 15.88 3.79
C ASN A 206 1.52 16.27 2.42
N GLU A 207 1.60 15.38 1.41
CA GLU A 207 0.96 15.55 0.11
C GLU A 207 -0.49 15.06 0.10
N CYS A 208 -0.96 14.47 1.21
CA CYS A 208 -2.37 14.14 1.39
C CYS A 208 -3.19 15.42 1.54
N VAL A 209 -3.92 15.80 0.50
CA VAL A 209 -4.67 17.07 0.44
C VAL A 209 -6.05 16.97 1.10
N GLU A 210 -6.60 15.77 1.21
CA GLU A 210 -7.92 15.49 1.77
C GLU A 210 -7.80 14.60 3.00
N ASP A 211 -8.35 15.06 4.12
CA ASP A 211 -8.57 14.25 5.34
C ASP A 211 -7.31 13.68 6.02
N LEU A 212 -6.18 14.36 5.86
CA LEU A 212 -4.94 14.06 6.60
C LEU A 212 -5.15 13.97 8.13
N PRO A 213 -5.95 14.85 8.80
CA PRO A 213 -6.23 14.69 10.23
C PRO A 213 -6.94 13.37 10.58
N LEU A 214 -7.84 12.88 9.72
CA LEU A 214 -8.50 11.58 9.91
C LEU A 214 -7.49 10.45 9.80
N LEU A 215 -6.58 10.51 8.81
CA LEU A 215 -5.52 9.51 8.63
C LEU A 215 -4.60 9.44 9.86
N LEU A 216 -4.19 10.60 10.39
CA LEU A 216 -3.37 10.67 11.59
C LEU A 216 -4.12 10.14 12.82
N GLY A 217 -5.42 10.46 12.94
CA GLY A 217 -6.29 9.92 13.99
C GLY A 217 -6.38 8.39 13.92
N LEU A 218 -6.57 7.84 12.73
CA LEU A 218 -6.60 6.40 12.50
C LEU A 218 -5.27 5.73 12.90
N ILE A 219 -4.14 6.24 12.42
CA ILE A 219 -2.80 5.69 12.73
C ILE A 219 -2.56 5.71 14.25
N THR A 220 -2.90 6.80 14.93
CA THR A 220 -2.72 6.94 16.38
C THR A 220 -3.58 5.92 17.15
N ASN A 221 -4.86 5.78 16.78
CA ASN A 221 -5.77 4.83 17.42
C ASN A 221 -5.37 3.35 17.19
N VAL A 222 -4.84 3.03 16.00
CA VAL A 222 -4.32 1.67 15.69
C VAL A 222 -3.12 1.33 16.58
N ILE A 223 -2.27 2.32 16.87
CA ILE A 223 -1.11 2.15 17.75
C ILE A 223 -1.55 1.88 19.19
N GLU A 224 -2.57 2.60 19.67
CA GLU A 224 -3.12 2.49 21.02
C GLU A 224 -3.88 1.16 21.25
N SER A 225 -4.75 0.77 20.32
CA SER A 225 -5.58 -0.44 20.42
C SER A 225 -4.80 -1.76 20.55
N ARG A 226 -3.58 -1.83 20.00
CA ARG A 226 -2.68 -2.98 20.15
C ARG A 226 -1.87 -2.96 21.46
N THR A 227 -2.17 -2.06 22.40
CA THR A 227 -1.56 -1.98 23.74
C THR A 227 -2.60 -2.32 24.79
N LEU A 228 -2.77 -3.61 25.09
CA LEU A 228 -3.68 -4.07 26.14
C LEU A 228 -2.90 -4.77 27.26
N PHE A 229 -2.72 -4.08 28.38
CA PHE A 229 -2.65 -4.60 29.76
C PHE A 229 -2.91 -3.39 30.69
N GLY A 230 -3.83 -3.37 31.66
CA GLY A 230 -4.73 -4.40 32.17
C GLY A 230 -5.81 -3.75 33.05
N THR A 231 -6.79 -4.55 33.46
CA THR A 231 -7.70 -4.25 34.58
C THR A 231 -6.94 -3.89 35.85
N LEU A 232 -7.57 -2.97 36.62
CA LEU A 232 -7.20 -2.40 37.93
C LEU A 232 -6.17 -3.18 38.76
#